data_AF-A0A1I4P1V7-F1
#
_entry.id   AF-A0A1I4P1V7-F1
#
_cell.length_a   1.000
_cell.length_b   1.000
_cell.length_c   1.000
_cell.angle_alpha   90.00
_cell.angle_beta   90.00
_cell.angle_gamma   90.00
#
_symmetry.space_group_name_H-M   'P 1'
#
loop_
_entity.id
_entity.type
_entity.pdbx_description
1 polymer ?
#
loop_
_entity_poly.entity_id
_entity_poly.type
_entity_poly.pdbx_seq_one_letter_code
_entity_poly.pdbx_strand_id
1 'polypeptide(L)'
;MLGKSTAAAILGLPLSVLLVGFIALLSNDQKSTTLPLLLLFFLAWVGAMIAAFLFKTGLRAWLWMGGASIVGYTALYFLKASGLMEVAG
;
A
#
# COMPACT_ATOMS: atom_id res chain seq x y z
N MET A 1 4.48 -22.85 -2.38
CA MET A 1 3.93 -21.83 -3.31
C MET A 1 2.72 -21.13 -2.70
N LEU A 2 1.70 -21.88 -2.24
CA LEU A 2 0.44 -21.34 -1.71
C LEU A 2 0.60 -20.17 -0.71
N GLY A 3 1.50 -20.30 0.27
CA GLY A 3 1.70 -19.23 1.28
C GLY A 3 2.19 -17.90 0.72
N LYS A 4 2.95 -17.90 -0.39
CA LYS A 4 3.34 -16.66 -1.08
C LYS A 4 2.17 -16.12 -1.90
N SER A 5 1.46 -17.00 -2.61
CA SER A 5 0.28 -16.63 -3.40
C SER A 5 -0.83 -16.03 -2.53
N THR A 6 -1.07 -16.56 -1.32
CA THR A 6 -2.07 -16.01 -0.39
C THR A 6 -1.60 -14.69 0.25
N ALA A 7 -0.32 -14.56 0.59
CA ALA A 7 0.26 -13.28 1.03
C ALA A 7 0.08 -12.22 -0.06
N ALA A 8 0.40 -12.58 -1.31
CA ALA A 8 0.24 -11.74 -2.48
C ALA A 8 -1.23 -11.31 -2.62
N ALA A 9 -2.16 -12.28 -2.70
CA ALA A 9 -3.60 -12.07 -2.84
C ALA A 9 -4.18 -11.12 -1.77
N ILE A 10 -3.87 -11.38 -0.51
CA ILE A 10 -4.50 -10.71 0.63
C ILE A 10 -3.81 -9.39 0.97
N LEU A 11 -2.48 -9.36 1.00
CA LEU A 11 -1.70 -8.20 1.46
C LEU A 11 -1.21 -7.31 0.32
N GLY A 12 -1.20 -7.81 -0.92
CA GLY A 12 -0.88 -7.00 -2.09
C GLY A 12 -1.87 -5.85 -2.26
N LEU A 13 -3.18 -6.13 -2.15
CA LEU A 13 -4.23 -5.10 -2.26
C LEU A 13 -4.03 -3.93 -1.28
N PRO A 14 -3.99 -4.15 0.05
CA PRO A 14 -3.85 -3.06 1.01
C PRO A 14 -2.51 -2.34 0.86
N LEU A 15 -1.41 -3.03 0.51
CA LEU A 15 -0.13 -2.35 0.24
C LEU A 15 -0.19 -1.40 -0.95
N SER A 16 -0.90 -1.79 -2.01
CA SER A 16 -1.04 -0.94 -3.20
C SER A 16 -1.95 0.25 -2.94
N VAL A 17 -3.03 0.07 -2.17
CA VAL A 17 -3.87 1.18 -1.71
C VAL A 17 -3.03 2.14 -0.87
N LEU A 18 -2.25 1.61 0.07
CA LEU A 18 -1.37 2.40 0.91
C LEU A 18 -0.36 3.17 0.09
N LEU A 19 0.33 2.54 -0.86
CA LEU A 19 1.32 3.19 -1.71
C LEU A 19 0.71 4.35 -2.50
N VAL A 20 -0.35 4.07 -3.26
CA VAL A 20 -0.98 5.06 -4.15
C VAL A 20 -1.67 6.16 -3.36
N GLY A 21 -2.38 5.80 -2.29
CA GLY A 21 -3.05 6.73 -1.41
C GLY A 21 -2.08 7.63 -0.65
N PHE A 22 -0.94 7.10 -0.20
CA PHE A 22 0.09 7.90 0.46
C PHE A 22 0.71 8.92 -0.50
N ILE A 23 1.00 8.53 -1.75
CA ILE A 23 1.49 9.47 -2.77
C ILE A 23 0.43 10.53 -3.09
N ALA A 24 -0.85 10.15 -3.16
CA ALA A 24 -1.93 11.10 -3.40
C ALA A 24 -2.03 12.14 -2.28
N LEU A 25 -1.94 11.69 -1.02
CA LEU A 25 -1.99 12.56 0.16
C LEU A 25 -0.81 13.52 0.28
N LEU A 26 0.36 13.14 -0.25
CA LEU A 26 1.52 14.04 -0.34
C LEU A 26 1.40 15.07 -1.46
N SER A 27 0.42 14.93 -2.38
CA SER A 27 0.20 15.91 -3.42
C SER A 27 -0.46 17.17 -2.86
N ASN A 28 0.06 18.33 -3.28
CA ASN A 28 -0.52 19.63 -2.96
C ASN A 28 -1.90 19.83 -3.62
N ASP A 29 -2.17 19.12 -4.72
CA ASP A 29 -3.47 19.13 -5.39
C ASP A 29 -4.02 17.70 -5.54
N GLN A 30 -4.66 17.24 -4.47
CA GLN A 30 -5.27 15.92 -4.42
C GLN A 30 -6.40 15.76 -5.46
N LYS A 31 -7.11 16.83 -5.85
CA LYS A 31 -8.24 16.74 -6.79
C LYS A 31 -7.78 16.34 -8.19
N SER A 32 -6.68 16.90 -8.67
CA SER A 32 -6.11 16.53 -9.97
C SER A 32 -5.27 15.26 -9.93
N THR A 33 -4.61 14.98 -8.80
CA THR A 33 -3.62 13.88 -8.72
C THR A 33 -4.24 12.53 -8.37
N THR A 34 -5.36 12.49 -7.64
CA THR A 34 -5.93 11.23 -7.12
C THR A 34 -6.37 10.28 -8.24
N LEU A 35 -7.05 10.78 -9.27
CA LEU A 35 -7.59 9.93 -10.34
C LEU A 35 -6.49 9.25 -11.16
N PRO A 36 -5.45 9.96 -11.65
CA PRO A 36 -4.29 9.32 -12.30
C PRO A 36 -3.59 8.29 -11.40
N LEU A 37 -3.43 8.59 -10.11
CA LEU A 37 -2.83 7.68 -9.14
C LEU A 37 -3.67 6.40 -8.97
N LEU A 38 -4.99 6.51 -8.89
CA LEU A 38 -5.88 5.35 -8.84
C LEU A 38 -5.77 4.47 -10.09
N LEU A 39 -5.47 5.04 -11.27
CA LEU A 39 -5.20 4.22 -12.46
C LEU A 39 -3.90 3.41 -12.33
N LEU A 40 -2.90 3.94 -11.61
CA LEU A 40 -1.64 3.24 -11.31
C LEU A 40 -1.79 2.15 -10.24
N PHE A 41 -2.94 2.09 -9.55
CA PHE A 41 -3.21 1.08 -8.52
C PHE A 41 -2.96 -0.35 -9.00
N PHE A 42 -3.46 -0.70 -10.19
CA PHE A 42 -3.28 -2.06 -10.72
C PHE A 42 -1.82 -2.38 -10.98
N LEU A 43 -1.02 -1.39 -11.40
CA LEU A 43 0.40 -1.57 -11.64
C LEU A 43 1.15 -1.75 -10.31
N ALA A 44 0.81 -0.92 -9.30
CA ALA A 44 1.32 -1.09 -7.95
C ALA A 44 0.93 -2.44 -7.35
N TRP A 45 -0.26 -2.94 -7.66
CA TRP A 45 -0.78 -4.23 -7.20
C TRP A 45 -0.06 -5.41 -7.82
N VAL A 46 0.14 -5.40 -9.13
CA VAL A 46 0.96 -6.40 -9.81
C VAL A 46 2.40 -6.37 -9.27
N GLY A 47 2.97 -5.17 -9.06
CA GLY A 47 4.28 -5.03 -8.42
C GLY A 47 4.34 -5.66 -7.04
N ALA A 48 3.34 -5.41 -6.18
CA ALA A 48 3.25 -6.01 -4.85
C ALA A 48 3.08 -7.54 -4.90
N MET A 49 2.31 -8.06 -5.87
CA MET A 49 2.17 -9.50 -6.11
C MET A 49 3.51 -10.13 -6.46
N ILE A 50 4.24 -9.54 -7.41
CA ILE A 50 5.56 -10.00 -7.83
C ILE A 50 6.53 -9.98 -6.63
N ALA A 51 6.49 -8.91 -5.83
CA ALA A 51 7.34 -8.77 -4.65
C ALA A 51 7.16 -9.92 -3.63
N ALA A 52 5.94 -10.45 -3.47
CA ALA A 52 5.67 -11.60 -2.61
C ALA A 52 6.51 -12.84 -2.99
N PHE A 53 6.82 -13.00 -4.29
CA PHE A 53 7.60 -14.13 -4.80
C PHE A 53 9.11 -13.93 -4.70
N LEU A 54 9.58 -12.70 -4.47
CA LEU A 54 11.01 -12.41 -4.20
C LEU A 54 11.46 -12.99 -2.84
N PHE A 55 10.54 -13.19 -1.90
CA PHE A 55 10.87 -13.77 -0.60
C PHE A 55 11.16 -15.27 -0.69
N LYS A 56 12.12 -15.76 0.10
CA LYS A 56 12.49 -17.18 0.13
C LYS A 56 11.32 -18.08 0.57
N THR A 57 10.51 -17.66 1.56
CA THR A 57 9.42 -18.46 2.14
C THR A 57 8.10 -17.68 2.21
N GLY A 58 6.97 -18.40 2.29
CA GLY A 58 5.65 -17.78 2.43
C GLY A 58 5.48 -17.00 3.74
N LEU A 59 6.03 -17.52 4.85
CA LEU A 59 6.01 -16.83 6.13
C LEU A 59 6.74 -15.48 6.07
N ARG A 60 7.90 -15.40 5.40
CA ARG A 60 8.62 -14.13 5.22
C ARG A 60 7.80 -13.15 4.38
N ALA A 61 7.14 -13.62 3.32
CA ALA A 61 6.24 -12.76 2.53
C ALA A 61 5.12 -12.18 3.39
N TRP A 62 4.46 -13.00 4.20
CA TRP A 62 3.43 -12.55 5.15
C TRP A 62 3.95 -11.53 6.15
N LEU A 63 5.08 -11.81 6.81
CA LEU A 63 5.63 -10.92 7.82
C LEU A 63 6.06 -9.57 7.23
N TRP A 64 6.74 -9.58 6.08
CA TRP A 64 7.19 -8.34 5.45
C TRP A 64 6.04 -7.53 4.87
N MET A 65 5.13 -8.17 4.12
CA MET A 65 4.01 -7.46 3.52
C MET A 65 3.02 -6.99 4.58
N GLY A 66 2.72 -7.83 5.58
CA GLY A 66 1.83 -7.49 6.67
C GLY A 66 2.42 -6.44 7.59
N GLY A 67 3.72 -6.55 7.90
CA GLY A 67 4.45 -5.54 8.65
C GLY A 67 4.46 -4.19 7.94
N ALA A 68 4.74 -4.16 6.63
CA ALA A 68 4.69 -2.94 5.84
C ALA A 68 3.29 -2.30 5.83
N SER A 69 2.23 -3.11 5.70
CA SER A 69 0.84 -2.62 5.81
C SER A 69 0.58 -2.00 7.17
N ILE A 70 0.87 -2.72 8.26
CA ILE A 70 0.65 -2.22 9.63
C ILE A 70 1.40 -0.91 9.83
N VAL A 71 2.71 -0.88 9.54
CA VAL A 71 3.55 0.30 9.73
C VAL A 71 3.00 1.50 8.95
N GLY A 72 2.68 1.34 7.66
CA GLY A 72 2.25 2.48 6.87
C GLY A 72 0.80 2.93 7.17
N TYR A 73 -0.13 2.03 7.51
CA TYR A 73 -1.45 2.44 7.97
C TYR A 73 -1.41 3.10 9.36
N THR A 74 -0.54 2.62 10.25
CA THR A 74 -0.29 3.28 11.54
C THR A 74 0.31 4.68 11.33
N ALA A 75 1.26 4.82 10.41
CA ALA A 75 1.81 6.13 10.06
C ALA A 75 0.74 7.08 9.52
N LEU A 76 -0.10 6.61 8.58
CA LEU A 76 -1.24 7.38 8.06
C LEU A 76 -2.22 7.79 9.17
N TYR A 77 -2.52 6.87 10.10
CA TYR A 77 -3.38 7.17 11.24
C TYR A 77 -2.80 8.29 12.11
N PHE A 78 -1.51 8.23 12.46
CA PHE A 78 -0.87 9.28 13.26
C PHE A 78 -0.75 10.61 12.51
N LEU A 79 -0.45 10.59 11.21
CA LEU A 79 -0.39 11.81 10.39
C LEU A 79 -1.76 12.50 10.35
N LYS A 80 -2.83 11.72 10.16
CA LYS A 80 -4.20 12.24 10.25
C LYS A 80 -4.56 12.73 11.65
N ALA A 81 -4.21 11.98 12.70
CA ALA A 81 -4.51 12.36 14.08
C ALA A 81 -3.75 13.62 14.55
N SER A 82 -2.56 13.86 14.01
CA SER A 82 -1.75 15.05 14.29
C SER A 82 -2.21 16.32 13.57
N GLY A 83 -3.16 16.21 12.63
CA GLY A 83 -3.59 17.34 11.78
C GLY A 83 -2.60 17.72 10.67
N LEU A 84 -1.49 16.97 10.51
CA LEU A 84 -0.49 17.21 9.46
C LEU A 84 -0.98 16.81 8.06
N MET A 85 -2.02 15.97 7.98
CA MET A 85 -2.66 15.58 6.72
C MET A 85 -4.15 15.85 6.77
N GLU A 86 -4.61 16.77 5.91
CA GLU A 86 -6.02 16.88 5.57
C GLU A 86 -6.33 16.02 4.34
N VAL A 87 -7.35 15.19 4.46
CA VAL A 87 -7.96 14.54 3.30
C VAL A 87 -8.84 15.60 2.65
N ALA A 88 -8.61 15.90 1.36
CA ALA A 88 -9.33 16.94 0.66
C ALA A 88 -10.85 16.86 0.92
N GLY A 89 -11.38 17.93 1.52
CA GLY A 89 -12.81 18.12 1.80
C GLY A 89 -13.62 18.50 0.57
#